data_AF-A0A3B4UYU3-F1
#
_entry.id   AF-A0A3B4UYU3-F1
#
_cell.length_a   1.000
_cell.length_b   1.000
_cell.length_c   1.000
_cell.angle_alpha   90.00
_cell.angle_beta   90.00
_cell.angle_gamma   90.00
#
_symmetry.space_group_name_H-M   'P 1'
#
loop_
_entity.id
_entity.type
_entity.pdbx_description
1 polymer ?
#
loop_
_entity_poly.entity_id
_entity_poly.type
_entity_poly.pdbx_seq_one_letter_code
_entity_poly.pdbx_strand_id
1 'polypeptide(L)'
;MKPVIIYSLFLTFFSSVAVFVAGAGSKLWEVPTASFTSSSNLSESLQWAPHCQYRHLQDRVRITADIPPRLDGTWVSTRCEVRPGPEFLTRSYTFHPSRHFQALQHYYTDSSCEDPAYTLMIRGKLRLRQASWITRGGTEAEHHLSKVGIMVHSLVAKQRLASRLPPTCVGLTLGRVAPGKLYELYNTRAGRGCLAALGFSMMEMGLVRVETQHHNNGGKIQELFLGDINTDWTQRTQYRPTGYQQPLQNAMHHIHPCPVCALVYRSSEQRPPVLPRSSAAPLSLAGRWVSQHCETRPTVLFLTRDFTFDPDQHAWEGIYRHYSDPACSQPTFTLRASGHYAQGNPSTKVSGATEFVFKVTQVRVTAVEEPTAKLLNGTRPGKCGRAGVIFNIWPSDAARGFTSL
;
A
#
# COMPACT_ATOMS: atom_id res chain seq x y z
N MET A 1 -9.04 -37.73 53.25
CA MET A 1 -10.19 -38.24 52.45
C MET A 1 -10.51 -37.23 51.34
N LYS A 2 -11.29 -37.63 50.33
CA LYS A 2 -11.93 -36.85 49.23
C LYS A 2 -13.32 -37.51 48.96
N PRO A 3 -14.29 -36.96 48.16
CA PRO A 3 -14.41 -35.65 47.49
C PRO A 3 -15.12 -34.60 48.41
N VAL A 4 -16.08 -33.68 48.11
CA VAL A 4 -16.99 -33.24 47.01
C VAL A 4 -17.22 -31.70 47.19
N ILE A 5 -17.43 -30.73 46.26
CA ILE A 5 -17.59 -30.58 44.78
C ILE A 5 -19.00 -30.07 44.32
N ILE A 6 -19.11 -28.74 44.07
CA ILE A 6 -20.02 -28.01 43.13
C ILE A 6 -21.53 -27.94 43.57
N TYR A 7 -22.37 -26.92 43.33
CA TYR A 7 -22.48 -25.77 42.39
C TYR A 7 -22.43 -24.40 43.11
N SER A 8 -21.97 -23.26 42.58
CA SER A 8 -21.93 -22.65 41.22
C SER A 8 -23.14 -21.80 40.83
N LEU A 9 -22.98 -20.47 40.84
CA LEU A 9 -23.68 -19.56 39.92
C LEU A 9 -22.85 -18.28 39.73
N PHE A 10 -22.34 -18.04 38.51
CA PHE A 10 -21.55 -16.86 38.15
C PHE A 10 -22.41 -15.89 37.31
N LEU A 11 -22.42 -14.61 37.67
CA LEU A 11 -22.94 -13.51 36.84
C LEU A 11 -21.77 -12.59 36.47
N THR A 12 -21.13 -12.89 35.34
CA THR A 12 -20.01 -12.09 34.82
C THR A 12 -20.51 -10.83 34.12
N PHE A 13 -20.47 -9.70 34.83
CA PHE A 13 -20.55 -8.39 34.19
C PHE A 13 -19.26 -8.10 33.40
N PHE A 14 -19.37 -7.93 32.09
CA PHE A 14 -18.27 -7.40 31.28
C PHE A 14 -18.10 -5.90 31.56
N SER A 15 -16.90 -5.50 32.01
CA SER A 15 -16.52 -4.10 32.19
C SER A 15 -15.38 -3.74 31.24
N SER A 16 -15.69 -2.98 30.20
CA SER A 16 -14.73 -2.48 29.21
C SER A 16 -14.06 -1.19 29.71
N VAL A 17 -12.94 -1.34 30.41
CA VAL A 17 -12.21 -0.23 31.02
C VAL A 17 -11.53 0.64 29.97
N ALA A 18 -12.02 1.86 29.78
CA ALA A 18 -11.41 2.85 28.89
C ALA A 18 -10.35 3.69 29.65
N VAL A 19 -9.07 3.54 29.30
CA VAL A 19 -8.00 4.36 29.86
C VAL A 19 -7.99 5.73 29.17
N PHE A 20 -8.09 6.81 29.94
CA PHE A 20 -7.99 8.18 29.43
C PHE A 20 -6.57 8.70 29.65
N VAL A 21 -5.94 9.21 28.59
CA VAL A 21 -4.72 10.03 28.65
C VAL A 21 -5.04 11.40 28.06
N ALA A 22 -4.72 12.44 28.81
CA ALA A 22 -4.84 13.84 28.40
C ALA A 22 -3.50 14.52 28.63
N GLY A 23 -2.93 15.12 27.60
CA GLY A 23 -1.62 15.78 27.64
C GLY A 23 -1.71 17.20 27.08
N ALA A 24 -1.93 18.19 27.95
CA ALA A 24 -1.87 19.59 27.56
C ALA A 24 -0.40 20.03 27.37
N GLY A 25 0.00 20.31 26.13
CA GLY A 25 1.38 20.65 25.77
C GLY A 25 1.59 22.15 25.56
N SER A 26 2.17 22.83 26.55
CA SER A 26 2.39 24.28 26.55
C SER A 26 3.73 24.72 25.90
N LYS A 27 3.86 24.57 24.57
CA LYS A 27 4.77 25.42 23.76
C LYS A 27 4.13 25.79 22.42
N LEU A 28 4.23 27.06 22.07
CA LEU A 28 3.46 27.69 21.01
C LEU A 28 4.10 27.47 19.63
N TRP A 29 3.71 26.38 18.98
CA TRP A 29 3.70 26.30 17.52
C TRP A 29 2.24 26.27 17.08
N GLU A 30 1.71 27.44 16.75
CA GLU A 30 0.37 27.57 16.17
C GLU A 30 0.39 27.02 14.74
N VAL A 31 -0.63 26.21 14.42
CA VAL A 31 -1.06 26.10 13.03
C VAL A 31 -1.79 27.42 12.74
N PRO A 32 -1.42 28.20 11.71
CA PRO A 32 -2.03 29.51 11.51
C PRO A 32 -3.54 29.41 11.30
N THR A 33 -4.32 29.78 12.31
CA THR A 33 -5.80 29.78 12.30
C THR A 33 -6.38 30.95 11.47
N ALA A 34 -5.62 31.43 10.50
CA ALA A 34 -5.98 32.56 9.66
C ALA A 34 -7.06 32.14 8.65
N SER A 35 -8.21 32.80 8.71
CA SER A 35 -9.32 32.60 7.79
C SER A 35 -8.99 33.13 6.40
N PHE A 36 -8.35 32.30 5.57
CA PHE A 36 -8.19 32.58 4.14
C PHE A 36 -9.55 32.53 3.45
N THR A 37 -10.09 33.71 3.13
CA THR A 37 -11.43 33.88 2.56
C THR A 37 -11.49 33.42 1.10
N SER A 38 -11.72 32.13 0.88
CA SER A 38 -12.11 31.60 -0.43
C SER A 38 -13.60 31.87 -0.69
N SER A 39 -13.93 33.07 -1.16
CA SER A 39 -15.30 33.44 -1.54
C SER A 39 -15.71 32.78 -2.86
N SER A 40 -16.21 31.55 -2.81
CA SER A 40 -16.74 30.81 -3.96
C SER A 40 -18.18 30.38 -3.73
N ASN A 41 -19.14 31.27 -4.04
CA ASN A 41 -20.57 30.97 -4.00
C ASN A 41 -20.95 29.97 -5.13
N LEU A 42 -20.93 28.68 -4.82
CA LEU A 42 -21.54 27.63 -5.65
C LEU A 42 -22.52 26.81 -4.81
N SER A 43 -23.75 27.30 -4.74
CA SER A 43 -24.87 26.62 -4.10
C SER A 43 -25.44 25.54 -5.04
N GLU A 44 -24.88 24.34 -4.99
CA GLU A 44 -25.55 23.16 -5.53
C GLU A 44 -25.45 22.00 -4.53
N SER A 45 -26.56 21.74 -3.81
CA SER A 45 -26.61 20.78 -2.71
C SER A 45 -26.72 19.34 -3.24
N LEU A 46 -25.61 18.81 -3.75
CA LEU A 46 -25.42 17.38 -3.94
C LEU A 46 -25.55 16.70 -2.56
N GLN A 47 -26.71 16.09 -2.32
CA GLN A 47 -27.00 15.37 -1.07
C GLN A 47 -26.06 14.16 -0.97
N TRP A 48 -25.01 14.28 -0.15
CA TRP A 48 -24.12 13.16 0.14
C TRP A 48 -24.93 12.01 0.72
N ALA A 49 -24.91 10.86 0.04
CA ALA A 49 -25.57 9.66 0.52
C ALA A 49 -25.04 9.32 1.92
N PRO A 50 -25.90 9.32 2.97
CA PRO A 50 -25.43 9.11 4.31
C PRO A 50 -24.88 7.69 4.44
N HIS A 51 -23.69 7.60 5.03
CA HIS A 51 -22.97 6.38 5.35
C HIS A 51 -22.27 5.68 4.16
N CYS A 52 -20.97 5.95 4.01
CA CYS A 52 -20.01 4.92 3.59
C CYS A 52 -19.87 3.84 4.69
N GLN A 53 -20.95 3.11 4.97
CA GLN A 53 -20.91 1.90 5.78
C GLN A 53 -20.12 0.83 5.02
N TYR A 54 -19.09 0.28 5.66
CA TYR A 54 -18.28 -0.80 5.07
C TYR A 54 -19.09 -2.10 5.03
N ARG A 55 -19.78 -2.32 3.90
CA ARG A 55 -20.68 -3.46 3.68
C ARG A 55 -19.99 -4.82 3.78
N HIS A 56 -18.66 -4.87 3.70
CA HIS A 56 -17.83 -6.05 3.94
C HIS A 56 -17.99 -6.70 5.33
N LEU A 57 -18.62 -6.03 6.30
CA LEU A 57 -18.99 -6.60 7.61
C LEU A 57 -20.48 -6.90 7.78
N GLN A 58 -21.30 -6.75 6.73
CA GLN A 58 -22.76 -7.01 6.78
C GLN A 58 -23.25 -7.91 5.63
N ASP A 59 -22.75 -7.72 4.42
CA ASP A 59 -22.84 -8.75 3.37
C ASP A 59 -21.85 -9.88 3.68
N ARG A 60 -22.28 -11.14 3.54
CA ARG A 60 -21.47 -12.34 3.85
C ARG A 60 -20.39 -12.64 2.81
N VAL A 61 -19.57 -11.64 2.44
CA VAL A 61 -18.43 -11.84 1.52
C VAL A 61 -17.36 -12.66 2.24
N ARG A 62 -17.20 -13.93 1.86
CA ARG A 62 -16.18 -14.80 2.46
C ARG A 62 -14.85 -14.53 1.78
N ILE A 63 -13.83 -14.11 2.54
CA ILE A 63 -12.46 -14.00 2.03
C ILE A 63 -11.70 -15.30 2.33
N THR A 64 -10.96 -15.82 1.36
CA THR A 64 -10.05 -16.98 1.51
C THR A 64 -8.67 -16.67 0.94
N ALA A 65 -7.61 -17.09 1.62
CA ALA A 65 -6.23 -16.90 1.17
C ALA A 65 -5.41 -18.17 1.41
N ASP A 66 -5.20 -18.96 0.34
CA ASP A 66 -4.53 -20.25 0.40
C ASP A 66 -3.01 -20.10 0.46
N ILE A 67 -2.34 -21.03 1.14
CA ILE A 67 -0.88 -21.06 1.31
C ILE A 67 -0.37 -22.48 0.97
N PRO A 68 0.38 -22.68 -0.13
CA PRO A 68 0.71 -21.70 -1.18
C PRO A 68 -0.50 -21.37 -2.09
N PRO A 69 -0.63 -20.13 -2.60
CA PRO A 69 -1.75 -19.73 -3.46
C PRO A 69 -1.64 -20.27 -4.89
N ARG A 70 -2.77 -20.39 -5.58
CA ARG A 70 -2.81 -20.57 -7.04
C ARG A 70 -2.62 -19.22 -7.74
N LEU A 71 -1.64 -19.14 -8.64
CA LEU A 71 -1.30 -17.92 -9.40
C LEU A 71 -1.74 -17.92 -10.87
N ASP A 72 -2.24 -19.06 -11.38
CA ASP A 72 -2.50 -19.26 -12.82
C ASP A 72 -3.36 -18.14 -13.44
N GLY A 73 -2.89 -17.54 -14.53
CA GLY A 73 -3.58 -16.46 -15.25
C GLY A 73 -2.83 -15.12 -15.22
N THR A 74 -3.53 -14.05 -15.61
CA THR A 74 -2.97 -12.69 -15.71
C THR A 74 -3.56 -11.79 -14.63
N TRP A 75 -2.69 -10.97 -14.02
CA TRP A 75 -3.00 -10.06 -12.92
C TRP A 75 -2.58 -8.65 -13.32
N VAL A 76 -3.48 -7.67 -13.16
CA VAL A 76 -3.32 -6.31 -13.71
C VAL A 76 -3.56 -5.22 -12.66
N SER A 77 -2.90 -4.07 -12.85
CA SER A 77 -3.19 -2.86 -12.08
C SER A 77 -4.61 -2.36 -12.38
N THR A 78 -5.33 -1.93 -11.36
CA THR A 78 -6.69 -1.38 -11.46
C THR A 78 -6.73 0.14 -11.67
N ARG A 79 -5.58 0.82 -11.51
CA ARG A 79 -5.35 2.26 -11.68
C ARG A 79 -3.87 2.52 -11.98
N CYS A 80 -3.48 3.77 -12.23
CA CYS A 80 -2.08 4.18 -12.19
C CYS A 80 -1.52 3.93 -10.78
N GLU A 81 -0.38 3.25 -10.67
CA GLU A 81 0.31 3.02 -9.41
C GLU A 81 1.41 4.05 -9.23
N VAL A 82 1.54 4.60 -8.01
CA VAL A 82 2.71 5.40 -7.62
C VAL A 82 3.61 4.55 -6.73
N ARG A 83 4.91 4.52 -7.05
CA ARG A 83 5.96 3.86 -6.28
C ARG A 83 6.96 4.89 -5.72
N PRO A 84 7.59 4.59 -4.57
CA PRO A 84 8.64 5.43 -4.00
C PRO A 84 9.80 5.70 -4.97
N GLY A 85 10.24 6.95 -5.07
CA GLY A 85 11.34 7.36 -5.96
C GLY A 85 10.87 7.99 -7.27
N PRO A 86 9.93 8.94 -7.19
CA PRO A 86 8.76 9.08 -8.06
C PRO A 86 8.74 8.16 -9.29
N GLU A 87 8.09 7.01 -9.14
CA GLU A 87 7.89 6.03 -10.21
C GLU A 87 6.39 5.79 -10.44
N PHE A 88 5.87 6.30 -11.55
CA PHE A 88 4.49 6.07 -11.98
C PHE A 88 4.44 4.86 -12.92
N LEU A 89 3.58 3.88 -12.66
CA LEU A 89 3.53 2.64 -13.45
C LEU A 89 2.17 1.94 -13.52
N THR A 90 2.09 1.01 -14.48
CA THR A 90 1.07 -0.06 -14.53
C THR A 90 1.75 -1.40 -14.76
N ARG A 91 1.17 -2.48 -14.23
CA ARG A 91 1.71 -3.84 -14.21
C ARG A 91 0.73 -4.83 -14.85
N SER A 92 1.25 -5.75 -15.66
CA SER A 92 0.49 -6.88 -16.24
C SER A 92 1.31 -8.16 -16.13
N TYR A 93 1.00 -8.99 -15.13
CA TYR A 93 1.81 -10.14 -14.71
C TYR A 93 1.05 -11.44 -14.99
N THR A 94 1.58 -12.28 -15.88
CA THR A 94 1.00 -13.57 -16.26
C THR A 94 1.83 -14.73 -15.70
N PHE A 95 1.19 -15.63 -14.96
CA PHE A 95 1.78 -16.86 -14.48
C PHE A 95 1.17 -18.07 -15.19
N HIS A 96 2.02 -19.02 -15.58
CA HIS A 96 1.62 -20.24 -16.26
C HIS A 96 1.74 -21.47 -15.34
N PRO A 97 0.90 -22.51 -15.48
CA PRO A 97 1.00 -23.75 -14.71
C PRO A 97 2.38 -24.44 -14.76
N SER A 98 3.17 -24.16 -15.80
CA SER A 98 4.57 -24.61 -15.94
C SER A 98 5.57 -23.89 -15.02
N ARG A 99 5.10 -23.05 -14.09
CA ARG A 99 5.86 -22.16 -13.18
C ARG A 99 6.64 -21.05 -13.89
N HIS A 100 6.45 -20.85 -15.18
CA HIS A 100 6.99 -19.69 -15.89
C HIS A 100 6.11 -18.46 -15.64
N PHE A 101 6.73 -17.27 -15.67
CA PHE A 101 6.00 -16.01 -15.66
C PHE A 101 6.51 -15.07 -16.76
N GLN A 102 5.61 -14.21 -17.24
CA GLN A 102 5.94 -12.97 -17.94
C GLN A 102 5.35 -11.81 -17.14
N ALA A 103 6.14 -10.78 -16.86
CA ALA A 103 5.70 -9.55 -16.22
C ALA A 103 6.04 -8.35 -17.11
N LEU A 104 5.02 -7.52 -17.37
CA LEU A 104 5.19 -6.20 -17.95
C LEU A 104 5.09 -5.15 -16.85
N GLN A 105 6.06 -4.22 -16.82
CA GLN A 105 5.99 -2.98 -16.03
C GLN A 105 6.10 -1.81 -17.01
N HIS A 106 5.02 -1.08 -17.22
CA HIS A 106 5.01 0.15 -18.04
C HIS A 106 5.23 1.34 -17.11
N TYR A 107 6.27 2.13 -17.33
CA TYR A 107 6.61 3.31 -16.54
C TYR A 107 6.24 4.58 -17.32
N TYR A 108 5.71 5.59 -16.64
CA TYR A 108 5.20 6.84 -17.21
C TYR A 108 5.95 8.05 -16.67
N THR A 109 5.75 9.23 -17.27
CA THR A 109 6.37 10.48 -16.80
C THR A 109 5.46 11.31 -15.89
N ASP A 110 4.19 10.91 -15.78
CA ASP A 110 3.10 11.60 -15.08
C ASP A 110 2.33 10.67 -14.13
N SER A 111 1.66 11.26 -13.13
CA SER A 111 0.87 10.55 -12.11
C SER A 111 -0.49 10.03 -12.59
N SER A 112 -0.92 10.36 -13.80
CA SER A 112 -2.13 9.84 -14.46
C SER A 112 -1.86 8.58 -15.29
N CYS A 113 -0.59 8.23 -15.54
CA CYS A 113 -0.16 7.20 -16.50
C CYS A 113 -0.65 7.49 -17.94
N GLU A 114 -0.44 8.73 -18.41
CA GLU A 114 -0.79 9.17 -19.77
C GLU A 114 0.42 9.12 -20.74
N ASP A 115 1.61 9.58 -20.33
CA ASP A 115 2.83 9.66 -21.17
C ASP A 115 3.78 8.49 -20.86
N PRO A 116 3.81 7.42 -21.68
CA PRO A 116 4.63 6.25 -21.40
C PRO A 116 6.11 6.57 -21.65
N ALA A 117 6.94 6.40 -20.62
CA ALA A 117 8.39 6.59 -20.72
C ALA A 117 9.05 5.36 -21.34
N TYR A 118 8.85 4.21 -20.70
CA TYR A 118 9.43 2.93 -21.12
C TYR A 118 8.60 1.76 -20.59
N THR A 119 8.91 0.56 -21.08
CA THR A 119 8.33 -0.69 -20.58
C THR A 119 9.42 -1.71 -20.36
N LEU A 120 9.42 -2.33 -19.18
CA LEU A 120 10.23 -3.50 -18.88
C LEU A 120 9.42 -4.76 -19.16
N MET A 121 10.02 -5.70 -19.90
CA MET A 121 9.52 -7.05 -20.09
C MET A 121 10.42 -8.03 -19.37
N ILE A 122 9.87 -8.68 -18.36
CA ILE A 122 10.57 -9.65 -17.52
C ILE A 122 10.00 -11.04 -17.83
N ARG A 123 10.86 -12.02 -18.05
CA ARG A 123 10.50 -13.43 -18.07
C ARG A 123 11.34 -14.21 -17.06
N GLY A 124 10.76 -15.24 -16.49
CA GLY A 124 11.44 -16.09 -15.52
C GLY A 124 10.63 -17.30 -15.10
N LYS A 125 11.05 -17.91 -13.99
CA LYS A 125 10.32 -18.96 -13.25
C LYS A 125 10.08 -18.49 -11.83
N LEU A 126 8.92 -18.82 -11.27
CA LEU A 126 8.57 -18.57 -9.87
C LEU A 126 8.29 -19.91 -9.17
N ARG A 127 8.95 -20.15 -8.03
CA ARG A 127 8.71 -21.32 -7.18
C ARG A 127 8.19 -20.85 -5.82
N LEU A 128 6.92 -21.11 -5.55
CA LEU A 128 6.34 -20.97 -4.21
C LEU A 128 7.00 -21.95 -3.24
N ARG A 129 7.15 -21.53 -1.99
CA ARG A 129 7.79 -22.24 -0.88
C ARG A 129 6.81 -22.31 0.31
N GLN A 130 7.31 -22.25 1.55
CA GLN A 130 6.53 -22.25 2.78
C GLN A 130 5.71 -20.95 3.01
N ALA A 131 4.85 -20.96 4.03
CA ALA A 131 4.30 -19.74 4.64
C ALA A 131 5.44 -18.83 5.13
N SER A 132 5.29 -17.49 5.01
CA SER A 132 6.30 -16.58 5.52
C SER A 132 6.24 -16.43 7.03
N TRP A 133 7.41 -16.56 7.65
CA TRP A 133 7.60 -16.38 9.09
C TRP A 133 7.75 -14.90 9.50
N ILE A 134 8.12 -14.03 8.55
CA ILE A 134 8.11 -12.58 8.75
C ILE A 134 6.70 -12.06 8.49
N THR A 135 6.24 -12.18 7.24
CA THR A 135 4.94 -11.63 6.83
C THR A 135 3.87 -12.71 6.94
N ARG A 136 3.36 -12.91 8.17
CA ARG A 136 2.30 -13.88 8.47
C ARG A 136 1.15 -13.80 7.45
N GLY A 137 0.61 -14.96 7.05
CA GLY A 137 -0.42 -15.04 6.01
C GLY A 137 0.08 -14.88 4.56
N GLY A 138 1.36 -14.58 4.37
CA GLY A 138 2.03 -14.63 3.06
C GLY A 138 2.67 -15.98 2.77
N THR A 139 3.02 -16.21 1.51
CA THR A 139 3.83 -17.34 1.03
C THR A 139 5.18 -16.82 0.56
N GLU A 140 6.26 -17.46 0.97
CA GLU A 140 7.60 -17.14 0.47
C GLU A 140 7.81 -17.77 -0.91
N ALA A 141 8.55 -17.11 -1.78
CA ALA A 141 8.78 -17.61 -3.12
C ALA A 141 10.17 -17.26 -3.63
N GLU A 142 10.64 -18.05 -4.58
CA GLU A 142 11.95 -17.91 -5.21
C GLU A 142 11.77 -17.67 -6.69
N HIS A 143 12.32 -16.58 -7.21
CA HIS A 143 12.23 -16.22 -8.61
C HIS A 143 13.59 -16.33 -9.31
N HIS A 144 13.60 -16.92 -10.50
CA HIS A 144 14.77 -16.97 -11.36
C HIS A 144 14.45 -16.28 -12.68
N LEU A 145 15.14 -15.18 -12.98
CA LEU A 145 14.97 -14.46 -14.23
C LEU A 145 15.61 -15.25 -15.38
N SER A 146 14.97 -15.27 -16.55
CA SER A 146 15.52 -15.84 -17.78
C SER A 146 15.83 -14.76 -18.81
N LYS A 147 15.04 -13.68 -18.84
CA LYS A 147 15.24 -12.51 -19.70
C LYS A 147 14.68 -11.24 -19.04
N VAL A 148 15.38 -10.12 -19.22
CA VAL A 148 14.85 -8.76 -19.00
C VAL A 148 15.13 -7.95 -20.25
N GLY A 149 14.10 -7.32 -20.81
CA GLY A 149 14.22 -6.33 -21.88
C GLY A 149 13.58 -5.00 -21.52
N ILE A 150 14.04 -3.93 -22.16
CA ILE A 150 13.46 -2.58 -22.09
C ILE A 150 13.06 -2.12 -23.48
N MET A 151 11.90 -1.46 -23.57
CA MET A 151 11.50 -0.66 -24.71
C MET A 151 11.28 0.77 -24.23
N VAL A 152 11.92 1.75 -24.88
CA VAL A 152 11.71 3.17 -24.59
C VAL A 152 10.76 3.73 -25.63
N HIS A 153 9.83 4.60 -25.24
CA HIS A 153 8.69 4.99 -26.09
C HIS A 153 8.85 6.35 -26.77
N SER A 154 9.62 7.27 -26.20
CA SER A 154 9.92 8.57 -26.81
C SER A 154 11.39 8.97 -26.70
N LEU A 155 11.84 9.91 -27.55
CA LEU A 155 13.20 10.47 -27.46
C LEU A 155 13.41 11.24 -26.15
N VAL A 156 12.38 11.94 -25.66
CA VAL A 156 12.37 12.62 -24.36
C VAL A 156 12.54 11.62 -23.22
N ALA A 157 11.83 10.48 -23.27
CA ALA A 157 12.02 9.41 -22.29
C ALA A 157 13.42 8.79 -22.36
N LYS A 158 14.01 8.63 -23.56
CA LYS A 158 15.41 8.19 -23.72
C LYS A 158 16.38 9.17 -23.05
N GLN A 159 16.19 10.47 -23.22
CA GLN A 159 17.02 11.52 -22.61
C GLN A 159 16.87 11.53 -21.08
N ARG A 160 15.63 11.51 -20.56
CA ARG A 160 15.32 11.45 -19.11
C ARG A 160 15.87 10.18 -18.45
N LEU A 161 15.89 9.05 -19.16
CA LEU A 161 16.48 7.80 -18.68
C LEU A 161 18.02 7.83 -18.73
N ALA A 162 18.61 8.50 -19.74
CA ALA A 162 20.06 8.68 -19.83
C ALA A 162 20.61 9.58 -18.71
N SER A 163 19.93 10.67 -18.37
CA SER A 163 20.34 11.54 -17.26
C SER A 163 20.23 10.90 -15.87
N ARG A 164 19.51 9.77 -15.75
CA ARG A 164 19.41 8.97 -14.50
C ARG A 164 20.45 7.84 -14.41
N LEU A 165 21.24 7.58 -15.46
CA LEU A 165 22.18 6.46 -15.52
C LEU A 165 23.65 6.90 -15.47
N PRO A 166 24.55 6.09 -14.86
CA PRO A 166 25.99 6.28 -15.00
C PRO A 166 26.41 6.26 -16.49
N PRO A 167 27.40 7.05 -16.93
CA PRO A 167 27.78 7.14 -18.35
C PRO A 167 28.14 5.79 -19.00
N THR A 168 28.75 4.88 -18.25
CA THR A 168 29.01 3.48 -18.67
C THR A 168 27.72 2.74 -19.04
N CYS A 169 26.66 2.91 -18.25
CA CYS A 169 25.34 2.36 -18.53
C CYS A 169 24.60 3.11 -19.64
N VAL A 170 24.79 4.42 -19.80
CA VAL A 170 24.26 5.14 -20.97
C VAL A 170 24.86 4.56 -22.26
N GLY A 171 26.18 4.33 -22.31
CA GLY A 171 26.85 3.72 -23.46
C GLY A 171 26.40 2.28 -23.74
N LEU A 172 26.39 1.42 -22.73
CA LEU A 172 26.02 0.00 -22.86
C LEU A 172 24.53 -0.22 -23.14
N THR A 173 23.65 0.51 -22.45
CA THR A 173 22.19 0.31 -22.52
C THR A 173 21.53 1.24 -23.51
N LEU A 174 21.77 2.55 -23.47
CA LEU A 174 20.97 3.54 -24.20
C LEU A 174 21.59 4.03 -25.51
N GLY A 175 22.92 3.91 -25.70
CA GLY A 175 23.60 4.33 -26.92
C GLY A 175 22.98 3.71 -28.18
N ARG A 176 22.55 2.45 -28.09
CA ARG A 176 21.91 1.69 -29.18
C ARG A 176 20.38 1.77 -29.21
N VAL A 177 19.73 2.37 -28.21
CA VAL A 177 18.27 2.38 -28.07
C VAL A 177 17.62 3.36 -29.03
N ALA A 178 16.78 2.85 -29.93
CA ALA A 178 15.79 3.62 -30.69
C ALA A 178 14.39 3.43 -30.05
N PRO A 179 13.51 4.45 -30.08
CA PRO A 179 12.14 4.31 -29.60
C PRO A 179 11.38 3.15 -30.29
N GLY A 180 10.48 2.49 -29.56
CA GLY A 180 9.65 1.40 -30.06
C GLY A 180 10.37 0.07 -30.37
N LYS A 181 11.69 -0.02 -30.12
CA LYS A 181 12.46 -1.28 -30.26
C LYS A 181 12.82 -1.87 -28.91
N LEU A 182 12.81 -3.21 -28.82
CA LEU A 182 13.09 -3.95 -27.59
C LEU A 182 14.59 -4.26 -27.49
N TYR A 183 15.22 -3.82 -26.40
CA TYR A 183 16.63 -4.05 -26.10
C TYR A 183 16.76 -4.97 -24.90
N GLU A 184 17.68 -5.92 -24.96
CA GLU A 184 17.87 -6.91 -23.90
C GLU A 184 18.89 -6.40 -22.87
N LEU A 185 18.45 -6.30 -21.60
CA LEU A 185 19.27 -5.89 -20.46
C LEU A 185 19.90 -7.08 -19.74
N TYR A 186 19.23 -8.23 -19.81
CA TYR A 186 19.68 -9.48 -19.22
C TYR A 186 19.15 -10.67 -20.00
N ASN A 187 20.03 -11.65 -20.22
CA ASN A 187 19.66 -13.03 -20.45
C ASN A 187 20.67 -13.95 -19.74
N THR A 188 20.35 -15.24 -19.59
CA THR A 188 21.17 -16.22 -18.85
C THR A 188 22.59 -16.43 -19.41
N ARG A 189 22.87 -16.06 -20.66
CA ARG A 189 24.18 -16.13 -21.33
C ARG A 189 24.95 -14.79 -21.29
N ALA A 190 24.25 -13.66 -21.34
CA ALA A 190 24.84 -12.33 -21.47
C ALA A 190 25.11 -11.61 -20.13
N GLY A 191 24.54 -12.09 -19.01
CA GLY A 191 24.71 -11.46 -17.70
C GLY A 191 23.85 -10.20 -17.50
N ARG A 192 24.07 -9.51 -16.37
CA ARG A 192 23.20 -8.42 -15.86
C ARG A 192 23.71 -7.03 -16.30
N GLY A 193 23.40 -6.62 -17.52
CA GLY A 193 23.74 -5.30 -18.04
C GLY A 193 22.95 -4.19 -17.33
N CYS A 194 23.60 -3.45 -16.43
CA CYS A 194 23.11 -2.21 -15.82
C CYS A 194 21.75 -2.22 -15.10
N LEU A 195 21.16 -3.40 -14.83
CA LEU A 195 19.89 -3.55 -14.11
C LEU A 195 19.86 -2.80 -12.76
N ALA A 196 20.92 -2.90 -11.96
CA ALA A 196 20.98 -2.21 -10.67
C ALA A 196 20.99 -0.67 -10.83
N ALA A 197 21.62 -0.14 -11.88
CA ALA A 197 21.62 1.28 -12.19
C ALA A 197 20.26 1.79 -12.72
N LEU A 198 19.41 0.90 -13.22
CA LEU A 198 18.01 1.17 -13.57
C LEU A 198 17.07 1.05 -12.36
N GLY A 199 17.58 0.82 -11.15
CA GLY A 199 16.77 0.52 -9.95
C GLY A 199 15.95 -0.77 -10.05
N PHE A 200 16.27 -1.64 -11.02
CA PHE A 200 15.47 -2.82 -11.33
C PHE A 200 15.59 -3.89 -10.25
N SER A 201 14.43 -4.33 -9.77
CA SER A 201 14.31 -5.44 -8.83
C SER A 201 13.01 -6.21 -9.07
N MET A 202 13.07 -7.52 -8.85
CA MET A 202 11.89 -8.39 -8.75
C MET A 202 11.77 -8.98 -7.33
N MET A 203 12.39 -8.39 -6.31
CA MET A 203 12.27 -8.87 -4.91
C MET A 203 10.81 -8.87 -4.40
N GLU A 204 9.91 -8.08 -5.02
CA GLU A 204 8.46 -8.18 -4.84
C GLU A 204 7.91 -9.60 -5.05
N MET A 205 8.52 -10.41 -5.93
CA MET A 205 8.16 -11.81 -6.17
C MET A 205 8.68 -12.76 -5.08
N GLY A 206 9.42 -12.28 -4.09
CA GLY A 206 9.91 -13.07 -2.96
C GLY A 206 8.84 -13.36 -1.90
N LEU A 207 7.75 -12.60 -1.91
CA LEU A 207 6.64 -12.66 -0.97
C LEU A 207 5.32 -12.50 -1.73
N VAL A 208 4.44 -13.48 -1.62
CA VAL A 208 3.22 -13.58 -2.45
C VAL A 208 2.02 -13.99 -1.61
N ARG A 209 0.88 -13.35 -1.80
CA ARG A 209 -0.41 -13.74 -1.23
C ARG A 209 -1.51 -13.53 -2.27
N VAL A 210 -2.46 -14.46 -2.37
CA VAL A 210 -3.69 -14.26 -3.13
C VAL A 210 -4.86 -14.28 -2.17
N GLU A 211 -5.69 -13.25 -2.21
CA GLU A 211 -7.00 -13.24 -1.55
C GLU A 211 -8.09 -13.47 -2.60
N THR A 212 -9.09 -14.28 -2.26
CA THR A 212 -10.28 -14.50 -3.07
C THR A 212 -11.50 -14.11 -2.25
N GLN A 213 -12.22 -13.09 -2.71
CA GLN A 213 -13.49 -12.64 -2.14
C GLN A 213 -14.61 -13.38 -2.85
N HIS A 214 -15.39 -14.20 -2.12
CA HIS A 214 -16.52 -14.98 -2.65
C HIS A 214 -17.83 -14.28 -2.30
N HIS A 215 -18.64 -13.96 -3.31
CA HIS A 215 -19.95 -13.32 -3.15
C HIS A 215 -21.09 -14.33 -3.25
N ASN A 216 -22.21 -14.05 -2.57
CA ASN A 216 -23.39 -14.94 -2.50
C ASN A 216 -24.02 -15.25 -3.87
N ASN A 217 -23.76 -14.44 -4.91
CA ASN A 217 -24.23 -14.64 -6.27
C ASN A 217 -23.30 -15.52 -7.14
N GLY A 218 -22.29 -16.17 -6.54
CA GLY A 218 -21.28 -16.95 -7.25
C GLY A 218 -20.17 -16.13 -7.90
N GLY A 219 -20.26 -14.80 -7.85
CA GLY A 219 -19.17 -13.91 -8.27
C GLY A 219 -17.95 -14.04 -7.35
N LYS A 220 -16.75 -13.96 -7.93
CA LYS A 220 -15.50 -13.90 -7.17
C LYS A 220 -14.57 -12.80 -7.68
N ILE A 221 -13.91 -12.12 -6.75
CA ILE A 221 -12.81 -11.20 -7.00
C ILE A 221 -11.53 -11.86 -6.48
N GLN A 222 -10.43 -11.78 -7.23
CA GLN A 222 -9.13 -12.32 -6.83
C GLN A 222 -8.06 -11.23 -6.89
N GLU A 223 -7.35 -11.06 -5.78
CA GLU A 223 -6.34 -10.02 -5.57
C GLU A 223 -4.99 -10.65 -5.24
N LEU A 224 -3.98 -10.34 -6.07
CA LEU A 224 -2.60 -10.77 -5.92
C LEU A 224 -1.79 -9.65 -5.25
N PHE A 225 -1.36 -9.92 -4.03
CA PHE A 225 -0.44 -9.10 -3.27
C PHE A 225 0.98 -9.61 -3.49
N LEU A 226 1.87 -8.68 -3.84
CA LEU A 226 3.31 -8.90 -3.99
C LEU A 226 4.05 -8.05 -2.98
N GLY A 227 5.23 -8.51 -2.56
CA GLY A 227 6.05 -7.87 -1.54
C GLY A 227 6.36 -6.40 -1.84
N ASP A 228 6.47 -5.59 -0.79
CA ASP A 228 6.87 -4.19 -0.87
C ASP A 228 8.28 -3.98 -1.44
N ILE A 229 8.55 -2.77 -1.94
CA ILE A 229 9.79 -2.38 -2.59
C ILE A 229 10.43 -1.25 -1.80
N ASN A 230 11.74 -1.37 -1.54
CA ASN A 230 12.46 -0.36 -0.76
C ASN A 230 12.44 1.02 -1.45
N THR A 231 12.33 2.07 -0.62
CA THR A 231 12.33 3.46 -1.04
C THR A 231 13.70 3.92 -1.52
N ASP A 232 14.78 3.38 -0.93
CA ASP A 232 16.15 3.56 -1.40
C ASP A 232 16.40 2.64 -2.61
N TRP A 233 16.63 3.29 -3.76
CA TRP A 233 16.92 2.66 -5.05
C TRP A 233 18.09 1.67 -4.99
N THR A 234 19.09 1.92 -4.13
CA THR A 234 20.27 1.05 -3.97
C THR A 234 19.92 -0.26 -3.25
N GLN A 235 19.05 -0.19 -2.25
CA GLN A 235 18.67 -1.33 -1.39
C GLN A 235 17.71 -2.30 -2.09
N ARG A 236 16.97 -1.85 -3.11
CA ARG A 236 15.94 -2.64 -3.82
C ARG A 236 16.37 -4.02 -4.30
N THR A 237 17.66 -4.21 -4.59
CA THR A 237 18.20 -5.49 -5.09
C THR A 237 18.51 -6.53 -3.99
N GLN A 238 18.59 -6.09 -2.73
CA GLN A 238 18.93 -6.91 -1.56
C GLN A 238 17.81 -6.93 -0.50
N TYR A 239 16.89 -5.95 -0.55
CA TYR A 239 15.77 -5.83 0.36
C TYR A 239 14.84 -7.05 0.29
N ARG A 240 14.59 -7.67 1.45
CA ARG A 240 13.55 -8.69 1.64
C ARG A 240 12.24 -7.99 2.02
N PRO A 241 11.14 -8.19 1.27
CA PRO A 241 9.85 -7.62 1.63
C PRO A 241 9.36 -7.98 3.03
N THR A 242 8.66 -7.04 3.66
CA THR A 242 8.08 -7.15 5.01
C THR A 242 6.61 -6.71 5.07
N GLY A 243 6.09 -6.15 3.98
CA GLY A 243 4.68 -5.86 3.73
C GLY A 243 4.31 -6.15 2.28
N TYR A 244 3.24 -5.52 1.77
CA TYR A 244 2.76 -5.68 0.40
C TYR A 244 2.60 -4.34 -0.30
N GLN A 245 2.70 -4.35 -1.63
CA GLN A 245 2.26 -3.26 -2.50
C GLN A 245 0.74 -3.25 -2.66
N GLN A 246 0.22 -2.24 -3.38
CA GLN A 246 -1.13 -2.28 -3.94
C GLN A 246 -1.35 -3.62 -4.69
N PRO A 247 -2.45 -4.36 -4.43
CA PRO A 247 -2.74 -5.61 -5.12
C PRO A 247 -3.04 -5.40 -6.60
N LEU A 248 -2.68 -6.40 -7.40
CA LEU A 248 -3.14 -6.59 -8.77
C LEU A 248 -4.43 -7.42 -8.74
N GLN A 249 -5.41 -7.12 -9.59
CA GLN A 249 -6.61 -7.94 -9.72
C GLN A 249 -6.50 -8.92 -10.90
N ASN A 250 -7.07 -10.11 -10.75
CA ASN A 250 -7.07 -11.13 -11.80
C ASN A 250 -7.91 -10.65 -13.00
N ALA A 251 -7.35 -10.69 -14.22
CA ALA A 251 -7.98 -10.17 -15.42
C ALA A 251 -9.36 -10.82 -15.74
N MET A 252 -9.64 -12.03 -15.23
CA MET A 252 -10.93 -12.71 -15.38
C MET A 252 -11.81 -12.64 -14.12
N HIS A 253 -11.26 -12.23 -12.98
CA HIS A 253 -11.91 -12.23 -11.66
C HIS A 253 -11.56 -10.94 -10.89
N HIS A 254 -12.06 -9.81 -11.37
CA HIS A 254 -11.81 -8.46 -10.83
C HIS A 254 -13.12 -7.71 -10.56
N ILE A 255 -13.07 -6.56 -9.87
CA ILE A 255 -14.23 -5.69 -9.65
C ILE A 255 -14.75 -5.19 -11.00
N HIS A 256 -16.01 -5.44 -11.33
CA HIS A 256 -16.64 -4.97 -12.56
C HIS A 256 -17.55 -3.75 -12.30
N PRO A 257 -17.53 -2.72 -13.17
CA PRO A 257 -16.65 -2.54 -14.32
C PRO A 257 -15.26 -2.01 -13.92
N CYS A 258 -14.20 -2.45 -14.63
CA CYS A 258 -12.86 -1.87 -14.51
C CYS A 258 -12.26 -1.55 -15.90
N PRO A 259 -12.47 -0.33 -16.43
CA PRO A 259 -11.93 0.07 -17.73
C PRO A 259 -10.39 -0.01 -17.80
N VAL A 260 -9.70 0.37 -16.73
CA VAL A 260 -8.22 0.30 -16.64
C VAL A 260 -7.74 -1.14 -16.72
N CYS A 261 -8.39 -2.09 -16.04
CA CYS A 261 -8.04 -3.50 -16.09
C CYS A 261 -8.06 -4.03 -17.53
N ALA A 262 -9.06 -3.63 -18.33
CA ALA A 262 -9.16 -4.01 -19.74
C ALA A 262 -8.06 -3.38 -20.62
N LEU A 263 -7.65 -2.13 -20.35
CA LEU A 263 -6.53 -1.48 -21.04
C LEU A 263 -5.20 -2.17 -20.70
N VAL A 264 -4.92 -2.38 -19.42
CA VAL A 264 -3.67 -3.00 -18.92
C VAL A 264 -3.58 -4.47 -19.34
N TYR A 265 -4.68 -5.22 -19.37
CA TYR A 265 -4.72 -6.60 -19.87
C TYR A 265 -4.43 -6.70 -21.38
N ARG A 266 -4.85 -5.72 -22.19
CA ARG A 266 -4.66 -5.69 -23.65
C ARG A 266 -3.33 -5.07 -24.11
N SER A 267 -2.50 -4.62 -23.17
CA SER A 267 -1.21 -3.99 -23.42
C SER A 267 -0.16 -4.97 -23.98
N SER A 268 0.91 -4.42 -24.55
CA SER A 268 2.11 -5.17 -24.94
C SER A 268 3.37 -4.33 -24.73
N GLU A 269 4.57 -4.87 -24.94
CA GLU A 269 5.81 -4.10 -24.75
C GLU A 269 5.87 -2.87 -25.68
N GLN A 270 5.22 -2.95 -26.85
CA GLN A 270 5.14 -1.93 -27.89
C GLN A 270 3.94 -0.98 -27.71
N ARG A 271 2.94 -1.38 -26.91
CA ARG A 271 1.69 -0.65 -26.68
C ARG A 271 1.38 -0.62 -25.19
N PRO A 272 2.08 0.23 -24.42
CA PRO A 272 1.71 0.53 -23.04
C PRO A 272 0.28 1.11 -22.99
N PRO A 273 -0.47 0.87 -21.90
CA PRO A 273 -1.83 1.35 -21.75
C PRO A 273 -1.86 2.83 -21.33
N VAL A 274 -2.13 3.73 -22.26
CA VAL A 274 -2.46 5.14 -21.94
C VAL A 274 -3.79 5.15 -21.19
N LEU A 275 -3.79 5.65 -19.95
CA LEU A 275 -5.01 5.72 -19.15
C LEU A 275 -5.82 6.98 -19.46
N PRO A 276 -7.17 6.97 -19.28
CA PRO A 276 -7.98 8.16 -19.47
C PRO A 276 -7.59 9.27 -18.49
N ARG A 277 -7.47 10.51 -18.97
CA ARG A 277 -7.29 11.69 -18.10
C ARG A 277 -8.43 11.78 -17.09
N SER A 278 -8.13 11.53 -15.82
CA SER A 278 -8.95 12.07 -14.74
C SER A 278 -8.75 13.57 -14.69
N SER A 279 -9.83 14.34 -14.54
CA SER A 279 -9.67 15.72 -14.07
C SER A 279 -9.00 15.69 -12.70
N ALA A 280 -8.00 16.55 -12.51
CA ALA A 280 -7.37 16.74 -11.21
C ALA A 280 -8.34 17.55 -10.32
N ALA A 281 -9.25 16.84 -9.65
CA ALA A 281 -10.09 17.43 -8.62
C ALA A 281 -9.20 18.10 -7.55
N PRO A 282 -9.62 19.23 -6.96
CA PRO A 282 -8.87 19.86 -5.87
C PRO A 282 -8.70 18.84 -4.73
N LEU A 283 -7.45 18.61 -4.33
CA LEU A 283 -7.13 17.61 -3.32
C LEU A 283 -7.79 18.01 -1.99
N SER A 284 -8.76 17.21 -1.56
CA SER A 284 -9.46 17.37 -0.29
C SER A 284 -9.36 16.10 0.53
N LEU A 285 -9.03 16.25 1.81
CA LEU A 285 -9.07 15.16 2.78
C LEU A 285 -10.45 15.02 3.44
N ALA A 286 -11.38 15.95 3.21
CA ALA A 286 -12.64 16.03 3.94
C ALA A 286 -13.47 14.73 3.88
N GLY A 287 -14.08 14.36 5.02
CA GLY A 287 -14.83 13.12 5.15
C GLY A 287 -14.02 11.97 5.74
N ARG A 288 -14.33 10.73 5.36
CA ARG A 288 -13.89 9.52 6.06
C ARG A 288 -13.13 8.54 5.16
N TRP A 289 -11.96 8.09 5.61
CA TRP A 289 -11.04 7.24 4.87
C TRP A 289 -10.74 5.96 5.64
N VAL A 290 -10.98 4.81 5.03
CA VAL A 290 -11.04 3.51 5.71
C VAL A 290 -10.32 2.44 4.88
N SER A 291 -9.51 1.60 5.54
CA SER A 291 -8.72 0.55 4.88
C SER A 291 -9.62 -0.47 4.17
N GLN A 292 -9.38 -0.68 2.87
CA GLN A 292 -10.10 -1.66 2.05
C GLN A 292 -9.79 -3.12 2.41
N HIS A 293 -8.62 -3.35 3.02
CA HIS A 293 -8.08 -4.67 3.34
C HIS A 293 -7.43 -4.66 4.73
N CYS A 294 -7.12 -5.85 5.24
CA CYS A 294 -6.33 -6.03 6.46
C CYS A 294 -4.85 -5.65 6.17
N GLU A 295 -4.39 -4.49 6.68
CA GLU A 295 -3.04 -3.99 6.40
C GLU A 295 -1.99 -4.78 7.20
N THR A 296 -1.09 -5.46 6.51
CA THR A 296 0.05 -6.13 7.18
C THR A 296 1.17 -5.14 7.47
N ARG A 297 1.72 -5.13 8.68
CA ARG A 297 2.79 -4.22 9.13
C ARG A 297 3.87 -4.98 9.92
N PRO A 298 5.19 -4.73 9.71
CA PRO A 298 6.25 -5.60 10.25
C PRO A 298 6.29 -5.71 11.78
N THR A 299 5.99 -4.62 12.50
CA THR A 299 6.08 -4.54 13.97
C THR A 299 4.76 -4.73 14.71
N VAL A 300 3.62 -4.60 14.02
CA VAL A 300 2.28 -4.63 14.65
C VAL A 300 1.36 -5.70 14.04
N LEU A 301 1.95 -6.62 13.28
CA LEU A 301 1.31 -7.71 12.52
C LEU A 301 0.25 -7.22 11.52
N PHE A 302 -0.96 -6.91 11.99
CA PHE A 302 -2.12 -6.58 11.17
C PHE A 302 -2.93 -5.44 11.76
N LEU A 303 -3.43 -4.53 10.92
CA LEU A 303 -4.32 -3.45 11.35
C LEU A 303 -5.34 -3.02 10.30
N THR A 304 -6.38 -2.33 10.74
CA THR A 304 -7.25 -1.50 9.89
C THR A 304 -7.22 -0.06 10.38
N ARG A 305 -7.28 0.89 9.44
CA ARG A 305 -7.29 2.34 9.71
C ARG A 305 -8.64 2.92 9.31
N ASP A 306 -9.05 3.95 10.05
CA ASP A 306 -10.36 4.58 9.97
C ASP A 306 -10.18 6.03 10.40
N PHE A 307 -9.90 6.89 9.43
CA PHE A 307 -9.68 8.32 9.60
C PHE A 307 -10.92 9.14 9.27
N THR A 308 -11.10 10.24 9.99
CA THR A 308 -12.06 11.30 9.64
C THR A 308 -11.33 12.64 9.65
N PHE A 309 -11.55 13.47 8.62
CA PHE A 309 -11.03 14.83 8.53
C PHE A 309 -12.19 15.83 8.43
N ASP A 310 -12.18 16.80 9.34
CA ASP A 310 -13.09 17.92 9.43
C ASP A 310 -12.35 19.16 8.88
N PRO A 311 -12.74 19.69 7.69
CA PRO A 311 -12.07 20.84 7.08
C PRO A 311 -12.39 22.15 7.79
N ASP A 312 -13.58 22.28 8.40
CA ASP A 312 -14.01 23.51 9.05
C ASP A 312 -13.19 23.74 10.34
N GLN A 313 -13.01 22.67 11.13
CA GLN A 313 -12.20 22.66 12.35
C GLN A 313 -10.71 22.44 12.10
N HIS A 314 -10.30 22.22 10.84
CA HIS A 314 -8.94 21.80 10.47
C HIS A 314 -8.46 20.60 11.31
N ALA A 315 -9.38 19.69 11.62
CA ALA A 315 -9.23 18.65 12.64
C ALA A 315 -9.25 17.25 12.03
N TRP A 316 -8.57 16.31 12.67
CA TRP A 316 -8.53 14.92 12.24
C TRP A 316 -8.64 13.96 13.41
N GLU A 317 -9.20 12.80 13.13
CA GLU A 317 -9.18 11.62 13.98
C GLU A 317 -8.73 10.41 13.16
N GLY A 318 -7.94 9.51 13.78
CA GLY A 318 -7.52 8.24 13.22
C GLY A 318 -7.68 7.12 14.23
N ILE A 319 -8.51 6.14 13.89
CA ILE A 319 -8.72 4.91 14.67
C ILE A 319 -7.95 3.78 13.97
N TYR A 320 -7.01 3.18 14.70
CA TYR A 320 -6.15 2.09 14.27
C TYR A 320 -6.51 0.86 15.10
N ARG A 321 -7.19 -0.12 14.50
CA ARG A 321 -7.57 -1.38 15.15
C ARG A 321 -6.50 -2.42 14.78
N HIS A 322 -5.91 -3.07 15.77
CA HIS A 322 -4.83 -4.05 15.57
C HIS A 322 -5.32 -5.47 15.83
N TYR A 323 -4.75 -6.44 15.12
CA TYR A 323 -5.21 -7.82 15.08
C TYR A 323 -4.02 -8.80 15.10
N SER A 324 -4.26 -10.01 15.57
CA SER A 324 -3.24 -11.07 15.63
C SER A 324 -3.15 -11.92 14.35
N ASP A 325 -4.15 -11.82 13.47
CA ASP A 325 -4.40 -12.68 12.31
C ASP A 325 -4.52 -11.92 10.98
N PRO A 326 -4.14 -12.55 9.84
CA PRO A 326 -4.18 -11.93 8.51
C PRO A 326 -5.57 -11.75 7.91
N ALA A 327 -6.65 -12.06 8.64
CA ALA A 327 -8.02 -11.76 8.23
C ALA A 327 -8.63 -10.61 9.06
N CYS A 328 -7.87 -10.01 9.99
CA CYS A 328 -8.32 -8.97 10.90
C CYS A 328 -9.60 -9.39 11.68
N SER A 329 -9.62 -10.64 12.15
CA SER A 329 -10.76 -11.24 12.87
C SER A 329 -10.57 -11.33 14.38
N GLN A 330 -9.32 -11.30 14.87
CA GLN A 330 -8.94 -11.45 16.27
C GLN A 330 -8.28 -10.15 16.80
N PRO A 331 -9.07 -9.15 17.24
CA PRO A 331 -8.58 -7.84 17.66
C PRO A 331 -7.79 -7.91 18.97
N THR A 332 -6.66 -7.21 19.03
CA THR A 332 -5.75 -7.18 20.18
C THR A 332 -5.85 -5.85 20.94
N PHE A 333 -5.73 -4.72 20.25
CA PHE A 333 -5.93 -3.38 20.82
C PHE A 333 -6.32 -2.34 19.75
N THR A 334 -7.02 -1.30 20.19
CA THR A 334 -7.33 -0.13 19.36
C THR A 334 -6.55 1.09 19.85
N LEU A 335 -5.92 1.82 18.94
CA LEU A 335 -5.36 3.15 19.19
C LEU A 335 -6.24 4.19 18.49
N ARG A 336 -6.64 5.24 19.20
CA ARG A 336 -7.38 6.39 18.67
C ARG A 336 -6.52 7.63 18.87
N ALA A 337 -6.08 8.24 17.78
CA ALA A 337 -5.34 9.50 17.80
C ALA A 337 -6.18 10.60 17.17
N SER A 338 -6.01 11.84 17.61
CA SER A 338 -6.66 13.01 17.01
C SER A 338 -5.84 14.28 17.19
N GLY A 339 -6.19 15.32 16.43
CA GLY A 339 -5.60 16.64 16.52
C GLY A 339 -5.93 17.50 15.31
N HIS A 340 -4.97 18.33 14.87
CA HIS A 340 -5.16 19.27 13.78
C HIS A 340 -4.27 18.97 12.58
N TYR A 341 -4.70 19.38 11.39
CA TYR A 341 -3.94 19.25 10.15
C TYR A 341 -3.90 20.56 9.38
N ALA A 342 -2.87 20.72 8.54
CA ALA A 342 -2.76 21.83 7.60
C ALA A 342 -2.21 21.32 6.25
N GLN A 343 -2.75 21.88 5.18
CA GLN A 343 -2.21 21.70 3.82
C GLN A 343 -0.97 22.59 3.65
N GLY A 344 0.08 22.03 3.06
CA GLY A 344 1.30 22.73 2.68
C GLY A 344 1.39 22.96 1.18
N ASN A 345 2.62 23.18 0.71
CA ASN A 345 2.91 23.37 -0.71
C ASN A 345 2.80 22.04 -1.51
N PRO A 346 2.65 22.11 -2.85
CA PRO A 346 2.88 20.97 -3.74
C PRO A 346 4.24 20.31 -3.47
N SER A 347 4.32 18.98 -3.57
CA SER A 347 5.54 18.24 -3.26
C SER A 347 6.61 18.45 -4.32
N THR A 348 7.82 18.77 -3.89
CA THR A 348 9.02 18.79 -4.75
C THR A 348 9.57 17.38 -5.03
N LYS A 349 9.02 16.33 -4.39
CA LYS A 349 9.49 14.95 -4.51
C LYS A 349 8.60 14.08 -5.39
N VAL A 350 7.30 14.33 -5.42
CA VAL A 350 6.32 13.53 -6.18
C VAL A 350 5.39 14.48 -6.95
N SER A 351 5.44 14.41 -8.27
CA SER A 351 4.59 15.23 -9.14
C SER A 351 3.11 14.94 -8.88
N GLY A 352 2.30 15.99 -8.70
CA GLY A 352 0.88 15.90 -8.38
C GLY A 352 0.55 15.68 -6.89
N ALA A 353 1.52 15.35 -6.03
CA ALA A 353 1.31 15.25 -4.60
C ALA A 353 1.36 16.63 -3.91
N THR A 354 0.75 16.73 -2.73
CA THR A 354 0.79 17.91 -1.85
C THR A 354 1.30 17.50 -0.48
N GLU A 355 2.19 18.30 0.12
CA GLU A 355 2.69 18.04 1.48
C GLU A 355 1.62 18.44 2.52
N PHE A 356 1.48 17.68 3.59
CA PHE A 356 0.55 17.99 4.70
C PHE A 356 1.25 17.86 6.05
N VAL A 357 0.84 18.67 7.02
CA VAL A 357 1.36 18.65 8.40
C VAL A 357 0.26 18.20 9.35
N PHE A 358 0.53 17.15 10.14
CA PHE A 358 -0.41 16.60 11.12
C PHE A 358 0.14 16.77 12.55
N LYS A 359 -0.60 17.50 13.37
CA LYS A 359 -0.31 17.74 14.79
C LYS A 359 -1.23 16.85 15.63
N VAL A 360 -0.66 15.85 16.29
CA VAL A 360 -1.38 15.03 17.29
C VAL A 360 -1.59 15.85 18.56
N THR A 361 -2.82 15.90 19.08
CA THR A 361 -3.14 16.53 20.38
C THR A 361 -3.61 15.52 21.42
N GLN A 362 -4.28 14.44 21.02
CA GLN A 362 -4.66 13.34 21.91
C GLN A 362 -4.31 11.97 21.30
N VAL A 363 -3.90 11.04 22.17
CA VAL A 363 -3.83 9.61 21.86
C VAL A 363 -4.48 8.84 23.00
N ARG A 364 -5.31 7.86 22.64
CA ARG A 364 -5.93 6.89 23.55
C ARG A 364 -5.61 5.48 23.07
N VAL A 365 -5.41 4.55 24.00
CA VAL A 365 -5.26 3.13 23.69
C VAL A 365 -6.26 2.34 24.52
N THR A 366 -6.99 1.43 23.85
CA THR A 366 -7.92 0.50 24.47
C THR A 366 -7.43 -0.92 24.15
N ALA A 367 -6.92 -1.62 25.16
CA ALA A 367 -6.65 -3.05 25.03
C ALA A 367 -7.96 -3.84 24.92
N VAL A 368 -7.96 -4.88 24.08
CA VAL A 368 -9.05 -5.86 23.98
C VAL A 368 -8.61 -7.17 24.64
N GLU A 369 -7.35 -7.56 24.44
CA GLU A 369 -6.76 -8.75 25.07
C GLU A 369 -6.11 -8.46 26.44
N GLU A 370 -6.13 -9.45 27.33
CA GLU A 370 -5.53 -9.37 28.67
C GLU A 370 -3.99 -9.18 28.66
N PRO A 371 -3.19 -9.81 27.76
CA PRO A 371 -1.73 -9.61 27.73
C PRO A 371 -1.34 -8.17 27.39
N THR A 372 -1.95 -7.56 26.37
CA THR A 372 -1.74 -6.13 26.06
C THR A 372 -2.25 -5.23 27.19
N ALA A 373 -3.37 -5.55 27.86
CA ALA A 373 -3.81 -4.79 29.04
C ALA A 373 -2.77 -4.83 30.18
N LYS A 374 -2.21 -6.01 30.48
CA LYS A 374 -1.14 -6.20 31.48
C LYS A 374 0.13 -5.42 31.10
N LEU A 375 0.53 -5.46 29.82
CA LEU A 375 1.68 -4.70 29.31
C LEU A 375 1.51 -3.19 29.50
N LEU A 376 0.34 -2.63 29.11
CA LEU A 376 0.06 -1.21 29.24
C LEU A 376 -0.03 -0.77 30.71
N ASN A 377 -0.72 -1.53 31.56
CA ASN A 377 -0.84 -1.26 33.00
C ASN A 377 0.51 -1.37 33.73
N GLY A 378 1.47 -2.14 33.20
CA GLY A 378 2.85 -2.18 33.70
C GLY A 378 3.69 -0.94 33.37
N THR A 379 3.22 -0.05 32.48
CA THR A 379 3.93 1.19 32.16
C THR A 379 3.67 2.27 33.20
N ARG A 380 4.73 2.95 33.67
CA ARG A 380 4.58 4.06 34.63
C ARG A 380 3.86 5.24 33.96
N PRO A 381 2.96 5.96 34.67
CA PRO A 381 2.40 7.22 34.20
C PRO A 381 3.48 8.18 33.69
N GLY A 382 3.22 8.85 32.55
CA GLY A 382 4.20 9.73 31.91
C GLY A 382 5.39 9.04 31.23
N LYS A 383 5.43 7.69 31.16
CA LYS A 383 6.41 6.94 30.35
C LYS A 383 5.83 6.23 29.13
N CYS A 384 4.51 6.21 28.95
CA CYS A 384 3.81 5.71 27.77
C CYS A 384 3.89 6.71 26.59
N GLY A 385 5.12 7.00 26.13
CA GLY A 385 5.42 8.15 25.28
C GLY A 385 6.04 9.30 26.07
N ARG A 386 7.10 9.92 25.53
CA ARG A 386 7.49 11.29 25.94
C ARG A 386 6.71 12.26 25.06
N ALA A 387 6.46 13.48 25.54
CA ALA A 387 6.00 14.56 24.68
C ALA A 387 6.96 14.74 23.49
N GLY A 388 6.46 14.61 22.26
CA GLY A 388 7.25 14.69 21.03
C GLY A 388 8.13 13.46 20.70
N VAL A 389 8.22 12.44 21.57
CA VAL A 389 8.93 11.17 21.25
C VAL A 389 8.04 9.99 21.57
N ILE A 390 7.40 9.49 20.52
CA ILE A 390 6.58 8.29 20.54
C ILE A 390 7.51 7.09 20.76
N PHE A 391 7.14 6.18 21.66
CA PHE A 391 7.87 4.91 21.82
C PHE A 391 7.65 4.02 20.58
N ASN A 392 8.54 3.05 20.37
CA ASN A 392 8.66 2.21 19.16
C ASN A 392 7.46 1.30 18.84
N ILE A 393 6.29 1.54 19.44
CA ILE A 393 4.97 1.09 18.95
C ILE A 393 4.63 1.80 17.63
N TRP A 394 5.12 3.03 17.44
CA TRP A 394 5.14 3.69 16.14
C TRP A 394 6.49 3.44 15.45
N PRO A 395 6.51 2.82 14.27
CA PRO A 395 7.57 3.10 13.30
C PRO A 395 7.58 4.61 13.00
N SER A 396 8.72 5.14 12.56
CA SER A 396 8.87 6.52 12.07
C SER A 396 8.07 6.80 10.78
N ASP A 397 7.22 5.86 10.37
CA ASP A 397 6.54 5.79 9.08
C ASP A 397 5.04 6.05 9.17
N ALA A 398 4.47 6.18 10.36
CA ALA A 398 3.10 6.69 10.52
C ALA A 398 3.04 8.22 10.32
N ALA A 399 4.13 8.94 10.57
CA ALA A 399 4.32 10.33 10.13
C ALA A 399 4.67 10.42 8.63
N ARG A 400 5.48 9.48 8.11
CA ARG A 400 5.76 9.40 6.65
C ARG A 400 4.57 8.88 5.83
N GLY A 401 3.59 8.23 6.46
CA GLY A 401 2.31 7.85 5.84
C GLY A 401 1.42 9.03 5.43
N PHE A 402 1.86 10.27 5.71
CA PHE A 402 1.27 11.53 5.27
C PHE A 402 2.18 12.34 4.33
N THR A 403 3.41 11.88 4.05
CA THR A 403 4.27 12.44 3.00
C THR A 403 4.17 11.58 1.74
N SER A 404 3.38 12.04 0.77
CA SER A 404 3.23 11.49 -0.60
C SER A 404 3.09 9.97 -0.74
N LEU A 405 1.86 9.53 -1.01
CA LEU A 405 1.65 8.58 -2.12
C LEU A 405 1.67 9.38 -3.43
#